data_AF-A0A412FBB2-F1
#
_entry.id   AF-A0A412FBB2-F1
#
_cell.length_a   1.000
_cell.length_b   1.000
_cell.length_c   1.000
_cell.angle_alpha   90.00
_cell.angle_beta   90.00
_cell.angle_gamma   90.00
#
_symmetry.space_group_name_H-M   'P 1'
#
loop_
_entity.id
_entity.type
_entity.pdbx_description
1 polymer ?
#
loop_
_entity_poly.entity_id
_entity_poly.type
_entity_poly.pdbx_seq_one_letter_code
_entity_poly.pdbx_strand_id
1 'polypeptide(L)'
;MSIEENFNKRNSELQQKIELEIEKVKVGQSKKNIVQLQTILTELQKSNTQKNIILSYPQIIVDSWDYSDQLGMELLGLAELYKKI
;
A
#
# COMPACT_ATOMS: atom_id res chain seq x y z
N MET A 1 -8.15 9.87 18.22
CA MET A 1 -7.16 8.97 17.57
C MET A 1 -5.98 9.81 17.18
N SER A 2 -4.79 9.43 17.64
CA SER A 2 -3.54 10.04 17.20
C SER A 2 -3.27 9.71 15.73
N ILE A 3 -2.46 10.55 15.05
CA ILE A 3 -2.07 10.35 13.65
C ILE A 3 -1.43 8.96 13.46
N GLU A 4 -0.63 8.53 14.43
CA GLU A 4 0.04 7.22 14.46
C GLU A 4 -0.95 6.04 14.59
N GLU A 5 -1.99 6.15 15.43
CA GLU A 5 -3.04 5.12 15.52
C GLU A 5 -3.82 4.99 14.20
N ASN A 6 -4.18 6.13 13.61
CA ASN A 6 -4.94 6.15 12.35
C ASN A 6 -4.10 5.57 11.20
N PHE A 7 -2.80 5.86 11.19
CA PHE A 7 -1.85 5.25 10.26
C PHE A 7 -1.75 3.74 10.46
N ASN A 8 -1.53 3.26 11.69
CA ASN A 8 -1.40 1.83 11.96
C ASN A 8 -2.67 1.05 11.57
N LYS A 9 -3.85 1.62 11.83
CA LYS A 9 -5.13 1.04 11.42
C LYS A 9 -5.24 0.94 9.90
N ARG A 10 -5.05 2.06 9.18
CA ARG A 10 -5.11 2.08 7.71
C ARG A 10 -4.03 1.22 7.06
N ASN A 11 -2.83 1.19 7.63
CA ASN A 11 -1.73 0.38 7.14
C ASN A 11 -2.10 -1.11 7.21
N SER A 12 -2.68 -1.55 8.33
CA SER A 12 -3.14 -2.94 8.50
C SER A 12 -4.28 -3.28 7.53
N GLU A 13 -5.25 -2.39 7.34
CA GLU A 13 -6.33 -2.56 6.37
C GLU A 13 -5.79 -2.66 4.94
N LEU A 14 -4.82 -1.82 4.55
CA LEU A 14 -4.24 -1.85 3.21
C LEU A 14 -3.38 -3.07 2.97
N GLN A 15 -2.62 -3.54 3.97
CA GLN A 15 -1.87 -4.79 3.86
C GLN A 15 -2.80 -5.96 3.54
N GLN A 16 -3.91 -6.11 4.28
CA GLN A 16 -4.88 -7.16 4.01
C GLN A 16 -5.50 -7.05 2.62
N LYS A 17 -5.87 -5.83 2.19
CA LYS A 17 -6.43 -5.63 0.85
C LYS A 17 -5.42 -5.98 -0.25
N ILE A 18 -4.14 -5.64 -0.07
CA ILE A 18 -3.07 -6.01 -1.01
C ILE A 18 -2.87 -7.53 -1.04
N GLU A 19 -2.84 -8.20 0.12
CA GLU A 19 -2.72 -9.66 0.17
C GLU A 19 -3.87 -10.35 -0.57
N LEU A 20 -5.11 -9.90 -0.35
CA LEU A 20 -6.28 -10.39 -1.09
C LEU A 20 -6.15 -10.16 -2.59
N GLU A 21 -5.64 -9.00 -2.99
CA GLU A 21 -5.45 -8.69 -4.40
C GLU A 21 -4.32 -9.54 -5.02
N ILE A 22 -3.23 -9.78 -4.28
CA ILE A 22 -2.16 -10.71 -4.67
C ILE A 22 -2.72 -12.12 -4.85
N GLU A 23 -3.58 -12.57 -3.95
CA GLU A 23 -4.23 -13.87 -4.03
C GLU A 23 -5.13 -13.95 -5.27
N LYS A 24 -5.95 -12.92 -5.53
CA LYS A 24 -6.74 -12.81 -6.77
C LYS A 24 -5.89 -12.84 -8.04
N VAL A 25 -4.74 -12.15 -8.04
CA VAL A 25 -3.79 -12.21 -9.17
C VAL A 25 -3.21 -13.62 -9.31
N LYS A 26 -2.84 -14.28 -8.21
CA LYS A 26 -2.36 -15.69 -8.23
C LYS A 26 -3.39 -16.66 -8.78
N VAL A 27 -4.67 -16.50 -8.42
CA VAL A 27 -5.76 -17.34 -8.96
C VAL A 27 -6.22 -16.92 -10.35
N GLY A 28 -5.57 -15.94 -10.97
CA GLY A 28 -5.85 -15.47 -12.34
C GLY A 28 -7.10 -14.61 -12.47
N GLN A 29 -7.70 -14.15 -11.37
CA GLN A 29 -8.86 -13.25 -11.37
C GLN A 29 -8.49 -11.78 -11.60
N SER A 30 -7.21 -11.42 -11.50
CA SER A 30 -6.75 -10.05 -11.67
C SER A 30 -5.51 -9.99 -12.55
N LYS A 31 -5.47 -9.01 -13.46
CA LYS A 31 -4.32 -8.73 -14.35
C LYS A 31 -3.31 -7.77 -13.71
N LYS A 32 -3.52 -7.37 -12.45
CA LYS A 32 -2.59 -6.49 -11.74
C LYS A 32 -1.22 -7.13 -11.58
N ASN A 33 -0.20 -6.29 -11.54
CA ASN A 33 1.18 -6.76 -11.41
C ASN A 33 1.46 -7.22 -9.97
N ILE A 34 1.60 -8.53 -9.78
CA ILE A 34 1.88 -9.14 -8.47
C ILE A 34 3.18 -8.63 -7.84
N VAL A 35 4.20 -8.32 -8.66
CA VAL A 35 5.50 -7.85 -8.19
C VAL A 35 5.34 -6.46 -7.58
N GLN A 36 4.50 -5.62 -8.18
CA GLN A 36 4.19 -4.30 -7.62
C GLN A 36 3.46 -4.47 -6.29
N LEU A 37 2.37 -5.23 -6.25
CA LEU A 37 1.63 -5.49 -5.02
C LEU A 37 2.53 -6.02 -3.88
N GLN A 38 3.43 -6.97 -4.17
CA GLN A 38 4.41 -7.48 -3.19
C GLN A 38 5.40 -6.41 -2.73
N THR A 39 5.88 -5.56 -3.64
CA THR A 39 6.78 -4.45 -3.31
C THR A 39 6.10 -3.49 -2.35
N ILE A 40 4.86 -3.10 -2.64
CA ILE A 40 4.05 -2.22 -1.79
C ILE A 40 3.83 -2.86 -0.42
N LEU A 41 3.41 -4.13 -0.37
CA LEU A 41 3.20 -4.85 0.88
C LEU A 41 4.47 -4.85 1.76
N THR A 42 5.61 -5.12 1.14
CA THR A 42 6.90 -5.17 1.83
C THR A 42 7.28 -3.79 2.37
N GLU A 43 7.06 -2.72 1.60
CA GLU A 43 7.29 -1.34 2.06
C GLU A 43 6.34 -0.97 3.20
N LEU A 44 5.05 -1.33 3.11
CA LEU A 44 4.08 -1.11 4.18
C LEU A 44 4.48 -1.83 5.47
N GLN A 45 4.94 -3.08 5.40
CA GLN A 45 5.43 -3.82 6.57
C GLN A 45 6.69 -3.20 7.16
N LYS A 46 7.62 -2.78 6.30
CA LYS A 46 8.81 -2.06 6.74
C LYS A 46 8.43 -0.73 7.39
N SER A 47 7.42 -0.01 6.89
CA SER A 47 7.00 1.30 7.44
C SER A 47 6.48 1.21 8.86
N ASN A 48 5.95 0.02 9.20
CA ASN A 48 5.45 -0.30 10.52
C ASN A 48 6.58 -0.68 11.50
N THR A 49 7.66 -1.29 10.98
CA THR A 49 8.77 -1.81 11.79
C THR A 49 9.93 -0.82 11.91
N GLN A 50 10.16 -0.03 10.87
CA GLN A 50 11.21 0.97 10.75
C GLN A 50 10.57 2.34 10.54
N LYS A 51 10.82 3.27 11.47
CA LYS A 51 10.54 4.69 11.26
C LYS A 51 11.54 5.24 10.24
N ASN A 52 11.11 6.14 9.37
CA ASN A 52 11.92 6.83 8.35
C ASN A 52 12.29 6.05 7.08
N ILE A 53 11.49 5.08 6.64
CA ILE A 53 11.72 4.49 5.31
C ILE A 53 11.12 5.34 4.19
N ILE A 54 11.80 5.31 3.04
CA ILE A 54 11.33 5.94 1.82
C ILE A 54 10.29 5.02 1.19
N LEU A 55 9.08 5.55 0.97
CA LEU A 55 8.00 4.87 0.29
C LEU A 55 8.17 5.08 -1.21
N SER A 56 8.48 4.02 -1.95
CA SER A 56 8.62 4.04 -3.42
C SER A 56 7.29 3.70 -4.10
N TYR A 57 6.40 3.00 -3.38
CA TYR A 57 5.07 2.65 -3.86
C TYR A 57 4.20 3.81 -4.37
N PRO A 58 4.26 5.05 -3.84
CA PRO A 58 3.44 6.15 -4.36
C PRO A 58 3.73 6.41 -5.84
N GLN A 59 5.00 6.31 -6.23
CA GLN A 59 5.43 6.50 -7.60
C GLN A 59 5.07 5.32 -8.48
N ILE A 60 5.17 4.09 -7.96
CA ILE A 60 4.72 2.87 -8.65
C ILE A 60 3.22 2.93 -8.97
N ILE A 61 2.41 3.41 -8.02
CA ILE A 61 0.95 3.55 -8.21
C ILE A 61 0.67 4.59 -9.29
N VAL A 62 1.28 5.77 -9.21
CA VAL A 62 1.05 6.82 -10.22
C VAL A 62 1.52 6.40 -11.61
N ASP A 63 2.62 5.64 -11.70
CA ASP A 63 3.24 5.24 -12.96
C ASP A 63 2.56 4.00 -13.59
N SER A 64 2.09 3.06 -12.77
CA SER A 64 1.62 1.76 -13.25
C SER A 64 0.18 1.42 -12.90
N TRP A 65 -0.47 2.14 -11.99
CA TRP A 65 -1.86 1.88 -11.62
C TRP A 65 -2.78 2.93 -12.21
N ASP A 66 -3.96 2.49 -12.58
CA ASP A 66 -4.99 3.38 -13.07
C ASP A 66 -5.43 4.30 -11.92
N TYR A 67 -5.59 5.59 -12.16
CA TYR A 67 -6.06 6.56 -11.15
C TYR A 67 -7.43 6.16 -10.56
N SER A 68 -8.17 5.30 -11.27
CA SER A 68 -9.46 4.74 -10.86
C SER A 68 -9.34 3.65 -9.77
N ASP A 69 -8.12 3.20 -9.46
CA ASP A 69 -7.90 2.08 -8.57
C ASP A 69 -7.99 2.52 -7.10
N GLN A 70 -9.09 2.14 -6.44
CA GLN A 70 -9.40 2.52 -5.07
C GLN A 70 -8.26 2.21 -4.10
N LEU A 71 -7.57 1.09 -4.32
CA LEU A 71 -6.45 0.67 -3.49
C LEU A 71 -5.24 1.60 -3.66
N GLY A 72 -4.98 2.07 -4.88
CA GLY A 72 -3.92 3.04 -5.16
C GLY A 72 -4.15 4.37 -4.46
N MET A 73 -5.40 4.87 -4.48
CA MET A 73 -5.79 6.09 -3.79
C MET A 73 -5.62 6.00 -2.27
N GLU A 74 -6.02 4.88 -1.67
CA GLU A 74 -5.85 4.69 -0.22
C GLU A 74 -4.37 4.60 0.18
N LEU A 75 -3.53 3.96 -0.62
CA LEU A 75 -2.09 3.88 -0.43
C LEU A 75 -1.42 5.26 -0.49
N LEU A 76 -1.79 6.08 -1.47
CA LEU A 76 -1.31 7.46 -1.57
C LEU A 76 -1.69 8.27 -0.32
N GLY A 77 -2.93 8.15 0.14
CA GLY A 77 -3.38 8.79 1.38
C GLY A 77 -2.63 8.29 2.62
N LEU A 78 -2.25 7.01 2.66
CA LEU A 78 -1.40 6.46 3.73
C LEU A 78 0.03 7.04 3.66
N ALA A 79 0.61 7.18 2.48
CA ALA A 79 1.93 7.77 2.30
C ALA A 79 1.98 9.24 2.77
N GLU A 80 0.93 10.00 2.47
CA GLU A 80 0.78 11.37 2.98
C GLU A 80 0.61 11.41 4.50
N LEU A 81 -0.10 10.45 5.08
CA LEU A 81 -0.18 10.30 6.54
C LEU A 81 1.18 9.97 7.16
N TYR A 82 1.94 9.07 6.54
CA TYR A 82 3.28 8.70 7.01
C TYR A 82 4.23 9.90 7.01
N LYS A 83 4.17 10.78 6.00
CA LYS A 83 4.95 12.03 5.96
C LYS A 83 4.63 13.01 7.09
N LYS A 84 3.49 12.85 7.77
CA LYS A 84 3.04 13.72 8.87
C LYS A 84 3.38 13.15 10.25
N ILE A 85 3.92 11.93 10.32
CA ILE A 85 4.38 11.24 11.54
C ILE A 85 5.89 11.43 11.65
#